data_AF-A0A9E7FRE2-F1
#
_entry.id   AF-A0A9E7FRE2-F1
#
_cell.length_a   1.000
_cell.length_b   1.000
_cell.length_c   1.000
_cell.angle_alpha   90.00
_cell.angle_beta   90.00
_cell.angle_gamma   90.00
#
_symmetry.space_group_name_H-M   'P 1'
#
loop_
_entity.id
_entity.type
_entity.pdbx_description
1 polymer ?
#
loop_
_entity_poly.entity_id
_entity_poly.type
_entity_poly.pdbx_seq_one_letter_code
_entity_poly.pdbx_strand_id
1 'polypeptide(L)'
;MSLAPNDVHQNQIQFALERGIPAYLGVLGTKRLPYPSRSFEFAHCSRCRIDWLQRDGILLLELDRLLRPGGYFAYSSPEAYAQDEEDLRIWKEMSALVERMCWKIAAKRNQTVIWVKPLTNDCYMKREPGTRPPLCRSDDNPDAVWGVPMEACITPYSERE
;
A
#
# COMPACT_ATOMS: atom_id res chain seq x y z
N MET A 1 -7.64 -8.23 -9.36
CA MET A 1 -8.43 -8.67 -8.19
C MET A 1 -8.92 -7.42 -7.47
N SER A 2 -10.20 -7.35 -7.10
CA SER A 2 -10.79 -6.16 -6.47
C SER A 2 -11.07 -6.41 -4.98
N LEU A 3 -10.71 -5.44 -4.13
CA LEU A 3 -11.06 -5.40 -2.71
C LEU A 3 -12.03 -4.23 -2.52
N ALA A 4 -13.16 -4.49 -1.86
CA ALA A 4 -14.12 -3.43 -1.53
C ALA A 4 -14.46 -3.48 -0.03
N PRO A 5 -14.59 -2.31 0.63
CA PRO A 5 -15.09 -2.25 1.99
C PRO A 5 -16.56 -2.69 2.02
N ASN A 6 -16.99 -3.20 3.18
CA ASN A 6 -18.42 -3.32 3.45
C ASN A 6 -18.92 -1.93 3.89
N ASP A 7 -19.34 -1.11 2.93
CA ASP A 7 -19.79 0.26 3.18
C ASP A 7 -21.27 0.46 2.80
N VAL A 8 -21.72 1.71 2.83
CA VAL A 8 -23.08 2.10 2.45
C VAL A 8 -23.39 1.83 0.97
N HIS A 9 -22.38 1.65 0.13
CA HIS A 9 -22.50 1.27 -1.26
C HIS A 9 -22.56 -0.26 -1.35
N GLN A 10 -23.66 -0.82 -0.86
CA GLN A 10 -23.93 -2.26 -0.84
C GLN A 10 -23.73 -2.91 -2.22
N ASN A 11 -23.34 -4.18 -2.22
CA ASN A 11 -23.33 -5.08 -3.38
C ASN A 11 -22.27 -4.82 -4.46
N GLN A 12 -21.25 -3.98 -4.26
CA GLN A 12 -20.16 -3.86 -5.25
C GLN A 12 -19.39 -5.17 -5.45
N ILE A 13 -19.16 -5.91 -4.36
CA ILE A 13 -18.53 -7.24 -4.42
C ILE A 13 -19.46 -8.23 -5.14
N GLN A 14 -20.74 -8.26 -4.76
CA GLN A 14 -21.73 -9.13 -5.40
C GLN A 14 -21.82 -8.87 -6.90
N PHE A 15 -21.91 -7.61 -7.30
CA PHE A 15 -21.93 -7.20 -8.70
C PHE A 15 -20.67 -7.62 -9.47
N ALA A 16 -19.50 -7.52 -8.83
CA ALA A 16 -18.23 -7.96 -9.41
C ALA A 16 -18.18 -9.50 -9.54
N LEU A 17 -18.72 -10.24 -8.57
CA LEU A 17 -18.80 -11.70 -8.64
C LEU A 17 -19.80 -12.17 -9.71
N GLU A 18 -20.98 -11.54 -9.81
CA GLU A 18 -21.95 -11.74 -10.92
C GLU A 18 -21.34 -11.39 -12.29
N ARG A 19 -20.36 -10.48 -12.27
CA ARG A 19 -19.35 -10.16 -13.28
C ARG A 19 -18.58 -11.29 -13.95
N GLY A 20 -18.34 -12.33 -13.17
CA GLY A 20 -17.16 -13.19 -13.33
C GLY A 20 -15.83 -12.48 -13.00
N ILE A 21 -15.84 -11.34 -12.28
CA ILE A 21 -14.64 -10.62 -11.86
C ILE A 21 -14.22 -11.12 -10.47
N PRO A 22 -12.99 -11.65 -10.30
CA PRO A 22 -12.52 -12.08 -8.99
C PRO A 22 -12.49 -10.92 -7.99
N ALA A 23 -13.33 -11.04 -6.96
CA ALA A 23 -13.46 -10.10 -5.86
C ALA A 23 -13.36 -10.84 -4.52
N TYR A 24 -12.85 -10.15 -3.50
CA TYR A 24 -12.70 -10.71 -2.16
C TYR A 24 -13.24 -9.73 -1.12
N LEU A 25 -13.91 -10.27 -0.09
CA LEU A 25 -14.31 -9.53 1.09
C LEU A 25 -13.23 -9.71 2.16
N GLY A 26 -12.55 -8.63 2.50
CA GLY A 26 -11.48 -8.63 3.50
C GLY A 26 -11.58 -7.46 4.46
N VAL A 27 -11.02 -7.62 5.65
CA VAL A 27 -10.87 -6.53 6.63
C VAL A 27 -9.46 -5.98 6.51
N LEU A 28 -9.34 -4.75 6.02
CA LEU A 28 -8.09 -3.98 6.07
C LEU A 28 -7.98 -3.37 7.46
N GLY A 29 -7.20 -4.00 8.34
CA GLY A 29 -7.19 -3.58 9.73
C GLY A 29 -6.06 -4.19 10.53
N THR A 30 -6.21 -5.44 10.96
CA THR A 30 -5.40 -5.98 12.05
C THR A 30 -4.42 -7.06 11.61
N LYS A 31 -4.79 -7.83 10.58
CA LYS A 31 -4.05 -8.99 10.09
C LYS A 31 -3.59 -8.76 8.66
N ARG A 32 -2.46 -9.35 8.29
CA ARG A 32 -1.97 -9.36 6.91
C ARG A 32 -3.07 -9.85 5.97
N LEU A 33 -3.14 -9.26 4.79
CA LEU A 33 -3.97 -9.74 3.71
C LEU A 33 -3.54 -11.16 3.31
N PRO A 34 -4.48 -12.00 2.84
CA PRO A 34 -4.26 -13.43 2.59
C PRO A 34 -3.48 -13.68 1.29
N TYR A 35 -2.45 -12.87 1.03
CA TYR A 35 -1.57 -12.98 -0.12
C TYR A 35 -0.12 -12.97 0.36
N PRO A 36 0.72 -13.91 -0.12
CA PRO A 36 2.15 -13.87 0.08
C PRO A 36 2.73 -12.50 -0.32
N SER A 37 3.91 -12.19 0.17
CA SER A 37 4.59 -10.96 -0.23
C SER A 37 4.83 -10.96 -1.74
N ARG A 38 4.92 -9.78 -2.35
CA ARG A 38 5.26 -9.63 -3.78
C ARG A 38 4.29 -10.37 -4.71
N SER A 39 3.01 -10.45 -4.35
CA SER A 39 1.96 -11.11 -5.14
C SER A 39 1.46 -10.26 -6.30
N PHE A 40 1.61 -8.93 -6.24
CA PHE A 40 1.01 -8.03 -7.22
C PHE A 40 2.05 -7.07 -7.83
N GLU A 41 1.86 -6.73 -9.11
CA GLU A 41 2.68 -5.72 -9.81
C GLU A 41 2.03 -4.34 -9.78
N PHE A 42 0.72 -4.28 -9.53
CA PHE A 42 -0.05 -3.06 -9.57
C PHE A 42 -1.20 -3.12 -8.56
N ALA A 43 -1.38 -2.04 -7.83
CA ALA A 43 -2.53 -1.82 -6.97
C ALA A 43 -3.17 -0.48 -7.30
N HIS A 44 -4.50 -0.42 -7.24
CA HIS A 44 -5.26 0.79 -7.48
C HIS A 44 -6.26 1.02 -6.37
N CYS A 45 -6.22 2.22 -5.78
CA CYS A 45 -7.30 2.75 -4.98
C CYS A 45 -7.96 3.89 -5.76
N SER A 46 -9.24 3.75 -6.05
CA SER A 46 -10.09 4.81 -6.59
C SER A 46 -11.11 5.22 -5.55
N ARG A 47 -10.91 6.39 -4.95
CA ARG A 47 -11.77 6.95 -3.88
C ARG A 47 -12.10 5.92 -2.79
N CYS A 48 -11.12 5.13 -2.38
CA CYS A 48 -11.33 4.01 -1.46
C CYS A 48 -11.62 4.44 -0.01
N ARG A 49 -11.47 5.74 0.33
CA ARG A 49 -11.69 6.30 1.67
C ARG A 49 -10.91 5.57 2.77
N ILE A 50 -9.75 5.01 2.41
CA ILE A 50 -8.83 4.39 3.35
C ILE A 50 -7.96 5.50 3.92
N ASP A 51 -7.95 5.64 5.24
CA ASP A 51 -6.92 6.42 5.92
C ASP A 51 -5.60 5.65 5.85
N TRP A 52 -4.75 6.04 4.91
CA TRP A 52 -3.44 5.44 4.67
C TRP A 52 -2.37 5.87 5.68
N LEU A 53 -2.61 6.94 6.46
CA LEU A 53 -1.69 7.47 7.46
C LEU A 53 -1.92 6.85 8.84
N GLN A 54 -3.07 6.21 9.05
CA GLN A 54 -3.39 5.56 10.32
C GLN A 54 -2.28 4.61 10.80
N ARG A 55 -2.09 4.56 12.12
CA ARG A 55 -1.21 3.58 12.80
C ARG A 55 0.18 3.50 12.15
N ASP A 56 0.83 4.65 12.02
CA ASP A 56 2.16 4.80 11.41
C ASP A 56 2.24 4.31 9.94
N GLY A 57 1.13 4.41 9.20
CA GLY A 57 1.09 4.02 7.80
C GLY A 57 0.99 2.51 7.57
N ILE A 58 0.52 1.75 8.57
CA ILE A 58 0.52 0.27 8.54
C ILE A 58 -0.18 -0.33 7.32
N LEU A 59 -1.25 0.31 6.82
CA LEU A 59 -1.95 -0.17 5.62
C LEU A 59 -1.14 0.03 4.34
N LEU A 60 -0.39 1.13 4.27
CA LEU A 60 0.50 1.40 3.15
C LEU A 60 1.72 0.47 3.17
N LEU A 61 2.16 0.08 4.36
CA LEU A 61 3.23 -0.90 4.56
C LEU A 61 2.77 -2.33 4.24
N GLU A 62 1.52 -2.68 4.56
CA GLU A 62 0.93 -3.94 4.08
C GLU A 62 0.80 -3.94 2.55
N LEU A 63 0.42 -2.81 1.95
CA LEU A 63 0.42 -2.67 0.49
C LEU A 63 1.83 -2.83 -0.10
N ASP A 64 2.84 -2.24 0.55
CA ASP A 64 4.24 -2.40 0.18
C ASP A 64 4.67 -3.85 0.19
N ARG A 65 4.36 -4.61 1.25
CA ARG A 65 4.66 -6.06 1.35
C ARG A 65 4.08 -6.83 0.16
N LEU A 66 2.88 -6.48 -0.26
CA LEU A 66 2.16 -7.15 -1.35
C LEU A 66 2.68 -6.81 -2.74
N LEU A 67 3.22 -5.61 -2.94
CA LEU A 67 3.77 -5.19 -4.23
C LEU A 67 5.16 -5.77 -4.47
N ARG A 68 5.37 -6.25 -5.69
CA ARG A 68 6.70 -6.65 -6.20
C ARG A 68 7.66 -5.46 -6.21
N PRO A 69 8.99 -5.70 -6.15
CA PRO A 69 9.96 -4.67 -6.51
C PRO A 69 9.63 -4.08 -7.88
N GLY A 70 9.62 -2.74 -7.99
CA GLY A 70 9.16 -2.05 -9.21
C GLY A 70 7.64 -2.03 -9.43
N GLY A 71 6.86 -2.58 -8.51
CA GLY A 71 5.40 -2.53 -8.55
C GLY A 71 4.86 -1.11 -8.34
N TYR A 72 3.63 -0.90 -8.80
CA TYR A 72 3.00 0.42 -8.83
C TYR A 72 1.79 0.52 -7.91
N PHE A 73 1.60 1.69 -7.33
CA PHE A 73 0.38 2.06 -6.64
C PHE A 73 -0.24 3.28 -7.30
N ALA A 74 -1.39 3.09 -7.94
CA ALA A 74 -2.22 4.17 -8.43
C ALA A 74 -3.20 4.62 -7.35
N TYR A 75 -3.21 5.91 -7.05
CA TYR A 75 -4.08 6.52 -6.06
C TYR A 75 -4.88 7.64 -6.71
N SER A 76 -6.20 7.44 -6.79
CA SER A 76 -7.15 8.36 -7.43
C SER A 76 -8.15 8.84 -6.39
N SER A 77 -7.83 9.93 -5.69
CA SER A 77 -8.60 10.43 -4.54
C SER A 77 -8.43 11.95 -4.42
N PRO A 78 -9.35 12.69 -3.74
CA PRO A 78 -9.26 14.14 -3.60
C PRO A 78 -7.90 14.63 -3.12
N GLU A 79 -7.28 13.92 -2.17
CA GLU A 79 -5.94 14.25 -1.64
C GLU A 79 -4.86 14.27 -2.73
N ALA A 80 -5.07 13.66 -3.90
CA ALA A 80 -4.12 13.72 -5.01
C ALA A 80 -4.21 15.02 -5.85
N TYR A 81 -5.35 15.72 -5.86
CA TYR A 81 -5.63 16.80 -6.82
C TYR A 81 -6.38 18.02 -6.26
N ALA A 82 -7.17 17.86 -5.21
CA ALA A 82 -7.89 18.95 -4.58
C ALA A 82 -6.93 19.94 -3.93
N GLN A 83 -7.42 21.15 -3.69
CA GLN A 83 -6.60 22.31 -3.27
C GLN A 83 -7.06 22.90 -1.93
N ASP A 84 -8.02 22.26 -1.26
CA ASP A 84 -8.37 22.64 0.11
C ASP A 84 -7.26 22.22 1.10
N GLU A 85 -7.26 22.87 2.25
CA GLU A 85 -6.20 22.76 3.24
C GLU A 85 -6.05 21.34 3.80
N GLU A 86 -7.16 20.62 3.99
CA GLU A 86 -7.15 19.27 4.54
C GLU A 86 -6.54 18.28 3.54
N ASP A 87 -7.01 18.29 2.29
CA ASP A 87 -6.49 17.42 1.24
C ASP A 87 -5.00 17.67 0.98
N LEU A 88 -4.56 18.94 1.00
CA LEU A 88 -3.15 19.30 0.85
C LEU A 88 -2.28 18.84 2.04
N ARG A 89 -2.82 18.88 3.26
CA ARG A 89 -2.12 18.36 4.46
C ARG A 89 -1.93 16.85 4.35
N ILE A 90 -3.00 16.11 4.04
CA ILE A 90 -2.95 14.65 3.90
C ILE A 90 -2.00 14.27 2.75
N TRP A 91 -2.05 14.97 1.62
CA TRP A 91 -1.12 14.79 0.51
C TRP A 91 0.34 14.90 0.95
N LYS A 92 0.68 15.94 1.71
CA LYS A 92 2.05 16.21 2.16
C LYS A 92 2.54 15.11 3.10
N GLU A 93 1.71 14.69 4.04
CA GLU A 93 2.04 13.61 4.98
C GLU A 93 2.19 12.26 4.28
N MET A 94 1.27 11.94 3.36
CA MET A 94 1.34 10.72 2.54
C MET A 94 2.58 10.70 1.67
N SER A 95 2.88 11.80 0.98
CA SER A 95 4.06 11.94 0.12
C SER A 95 5.34 11.77 0.94
N ALA A 96 5.42 12.39 2.12
CA ALA A 96 6.58 12.24 3.00
C ALA A 96 6.74 10.80 3.53
N LEU A 97 5.65 10.07 3.78
CA LEU A 97 5.71 8.67 4.18
C LEU A 97 6.22 7.78 3.04
N VAL A 98 5.63 7.88 1.84
CA VAL A 98 6.05 7.05 0.69
C VAL A 98 7.48 7.36 0.24
N GLU A 99 7.92 8.63 0.34
CA GLU A 99 9.31 9.01 0.10
C GLU A 99 10.27 8.35 1.09
N ARG A 100 9.92 8.29 2.39
CA ARG A 100 10.69 7.55 3.40
C ARG A 100 10.67 6.04 3.17
N MET A 101 9.66 5.53 2.47
CA MET A 101 9.59 4.16 1.95
C MET A 101 10.34 3.98 0.62
N CYS A 102 11.10 4.99 0.17
CA CYS A 102 11.87 4.98 -1.09
C CYS A 102 11.03 4.89 -2.37
N TRP A 103 9.72 5.11 -2.30
CA TRP A 103 8.87 5.14 -3.48
C TRP A 103 9.05 6.46 -4.22
N LYS A 104 8.85 6.42 -5.53
CA LYS A 104 8.97 7.60 -6.41
C LYS A 104 7.66 7.83 -7.14
N ILE A 105 7.37 9.07 -7.51
CA ILE A 105 6.26 9.36 -8.43
C ILE A 105 6.67 8.90 -9.82
N ALA A 106 5.94 7.92 -10.36
CA ALA A 106 6.08 7.48 -11.75
C ALA A 106 5.29 8.41 -12.69
N ALA A 107 4.09 8.81 -12.28
CA ALA A 107 3.27 9.76 -13.01
C ALA A 107 2.29 10.47 -12.07
N LYS A 108 1.93 11.71 -12.39
CA LYS A 108 0.80 12.42 -11.78
C LYS A 108 0.03 13.13 -12.89
N ARG A 109 -1.23 12.77 -13.10
CA ARG A 109 -2.09 13.35 -14.14
C ARG A 109 -3.53 13.44 -13.64
N ASN A 110 -4.17 14.57 -13.90
CA ASN A 110 -5.56 14.84 -13.52
C ASN A 110 -5.79 14.53 -12.03
N GLN A 111 -6.61 13.50 -11.76
CA GLN A 111 -7.04 13.10 -10.42
C GLN A 111 -6.26 11.91 -9.85
N THR A 112 -5.17 11.49 -10.52
CA THR A 112 -4.44 10.27 -10.17
C THR A 112 -2.94 10.55 -10.04
N VAL A 113 -2.36 10.06 -8.96
CA VAL A 113 -0.91 9.86 -8.83
C VAL A 113 -0.60 8.37 -8.92
N ILE A 114 0.53 8.03 -9.50
CA ILE A 114 1.09 6.69 -9.54
C ILE A 114 2.47 6.74 -8.91
N TRP A 115 2.64 5.98 -7.84
CA TRP A 115 3.95 5.73 -7.24
C TRP A 115 4.52 4.39 -7.71
N VAL A 116 5.85 4.30 -7.71
CA VAL A 116 6.61 3.09 -8.02
C VAL A 116 7.54 2.73 -6.88
N LYS A 117 7.50 1.45 -6.49
CA LYS A 117 8.36 0.85 -5.45
C LYS A 117 9.80 0.70 -5.97
N PRO A 118 10.86 0.85 -5.14
CA PRO A 118 12.23 0.65 -5.61
C PRO A 118 12.45 -0.78 -6.15
N LEU A 119 13.37 -0.93 -7.10
CA LEU A 119 13.72 -2.23 -7.68
C LEU A 119 14.66 -3.05 -6.80
N THR A 120 15.45 -2.39 -5.95
CA THR A 120 16.48 -2.98 -5.10
C THR A 120 16.40 -2.45 -3.67
N ASN A 121 17.11 -3.10 -2.75
CA ASN A 121 17.22 -2.66 -1.35
C ASN A 121 18.14 -1.44 -1.17
N ASP A 122 18.80 -0.94 -2.22
CA ASP A 122 19.87 0.05 -2.11
C ASP A 122 19.41 1.33 -1.40
N CYS A 123 18.18 1.76 -1.65
CA CYS A 123 17.64 2.93 -0.97
C CYS A 123 17.39 2.65 0.51
N TYR A 124 16.89 1.47 0.85
CA TYR A 124 16.62 1.09 2.24
C TYR A 124 17.89 1.05 3.09
N MET A 125 18.98 0.51 2.53
CA MET A 125 20.27 0.38 3.22
C MET A 125 21.01 1.71 3.41
N LYS A 126 20.63 2.76 2.66
CA LYS A 126 21.21 4.10 2.75
C LYS A 126 20.41 5.04 3.66
N ARG A 127 19.35 4.55 4.32
CA ARG A 127 18.53 5.37 5.22
C ARG A 127 19.30 5.66 6.50
N GLU A 128 19.14 6.87 7.00
CA GLU A 128 19.73 7.27 8.27
C GLU A 128 19.21 6.37 9.42
N PRO A 129 20.07 6.00 10.39
CA PRO A 129 19.65 5.25 11.56
C PRO A 129 18.47 5.94 12.27
N GLY A 130 17.43 5.17 12.61
CA GLY A 130 16.22 5.69 13.27
C GLY A 130 15.16 6.25 12.32
N THR A 131 15.36 6.21 11.00
CA THR A 131 14.32 6.60 10.02
C THR A 131 13.07 5.73 10.17
N ARG A 132 11.89 6.37 10.27
CA ARG A 132 10.60 5.67 10.26
C ARG A 132 9.97 5.64 8.86
N PRO A 133 9.31 4.53 8.47
CA PRO A 133 9.14 3.28 9.22
C PRO A 133 10.43 2.41 9.21
N PRO A 134 10.73 1.64 10.28
CA PRO A 134 11.92 0.80 10.33
C PRO A 134 11.87 -0.33 9.29
N LEU A 135 12.98 -1.03 9.09
CA LEU A 135 12.98 -2.30 8.37
C LEU A 135 12.40 -3.40 9.27
N CYS A 136 11.67 -4.35 8.67
CA CYS A 136 11.18 -5.52 9.40
C CYS A 136 12.35 -6.38 9.87
N ARG A 137 12.11 -7.18 10.91
CA ARG A 137 13.14 -8.07 11.45
C ARG A 137 13.51 -9.14 10.42
N SER A 138 14.76 -9.61 10.46
CA SER A 138 15.25 -10.64 9.53
C SER A 138 14.57 -12.01 9.72
N ASP A 139 14.00 -12.27 10.89
CA ASP A 139 13.25 -13.49 11.22
C ASP A 139 11.74 -13.38 10.92
N ASP A 140 11.25 -12.22 10.49
CA ASP A 140 9.86 -12.06 10.06
C ASP A 140 9.67 -12.64 8.65
N ASN A 141 8.88 -13.71 8.55
CA ASN A 141 8.54 -14.31 7.26
C ASN A 141 7.45 -13.47 6.58
N PRO A 142 7.74 -12.77 5.47
CA PRO A 142 6.78 -11.88 4.82
C PRO A 142 5.68 -12.63 4.06
N ASP A 143 5.82 -13.95 3.85
CA ASP A 143 4.82 -14.81 3.21
C ASP A 143 3.90 -15.50 4.21
N ALA A 144 4.18 -15.39 5.52
CA ALA A 144 3.28 -15.84 6.57
C ALA A 144 2.10 -14.86 6.69
N VAL A 145 0.90 -15.32 6.31
CA VAL A 145 -0.31 -14.47 6.21
C VAL A 145 -1.42 -14.87 7.18
N TRP A 146 -1.58 -16.15 7.47
CA TRP A 146 -2.74 -16.63 8.23
C TRP A 146 -2.64 -16.27 9.71
N GLY A 147 -3.55 -15.41 10.18
CA GLY A 147 -3.60 -14.97 11.58
C GLY A 147 -2.44 -14.07 12.01
N VAL A 148 -1.55 -13.69 11.09
CA VAL A 148 -0.37 -12.87 11.36
C VAL A 148 -0.77 -11.39 11.44
N PRO A 149 -0.45 -10.66 12.53
CA PRO A 149 -0.67 -9.22 12.62
C PRO A 149 0.08 -8.46 11.53
N MET A 150 -0.47 -7.33 11.09
CA MET A 150 0.31 -6.37 10.31
C MET A 150 1.38 -5.72 11.20
N GLU A 151 2.50 -5.31 10.61
CA GLU A 151 3.57 -4.58 11.30
C GLU A 151 3.90 -3.30 10.52
N ALA A 152 4.18 -2.21 11.24
CA ALA A 152 4.55 -0.93 10.64
C ALA A 152 6.05 -0.89 10.31
N CYS A 153 6.49 -1.78 9.41
CA CYS A 153 7.87 -1.88 8.94
C CYS A 153 7.94 -2.17 7.44
N ILE A 154 9.09 -1.87 6.82
CA ILE A 154 9.37 -2.17 5.41
C ILE A 154 10.04 -3.54 5.32
N THR A 155 9.47 -4.45 4.54
CA THR A 155 10.05 -5.77 4.27
C THR A 155 11.18 -5.66 3.23
N PRO A 156 12.44 -5.91 3.58
CA PRO A 156 13.53 -5.94 2.60
C PRO A 156 13.33 -7.05 1.56
N TYR A 157 13.90 -6.85 0.38
CA TYR A 157 13.97 -7.90 -0.63
C TYR A 157 14.95 -8.97 -0.18
N SER A 158 14.57 -10.24 -0.37
CA SER A 158 15.52 -11.33 -0.22
C SER A 158 16.53 -11.20 -1.34
N GLU A 159 17.81 -11.34 -1.02
CA GLU A 159 18.80 -11.69 -2.03
C GLU A 159 18.32 -13.02 -2.62
N ARG A 160 17.95 -13.02 -3.90
CA ARG A 160 17.67 -14.28 -4.58
C ARG A 160 18.99 -15.06 -4.56
N GLU A 161 18.96 -16.26 -4.00
CA GLU A 161 19.95 -17.31 -4.31
C GLU A 161 19.96 -17.60 -5.81
#